data_AF-A0A9Y2IBK0-F1
#
_entry.id   AF-A0A9Y2IBK0-F1
#
_cell.length_a   1.000
_cell.length_b   1.000
_cell.length_c   1.000
_cell.angle_alpha   90.00
_cell.angle_beta   90.00
_cell.angle_gamma   90.00
#
_symmetry.space_group_name_H-M   'P 1'
#
loop_
_entity.id
_entity.type
_entity.pdbx_description
1 polymer ?
#
loop_
_entity_poly.entity_id
_entity_poly.type
_entity_poly.pdbx_seq_one_letter_code
_entity_poly.pdbx_strand_id
1 'polypeptide(L)'
;MDEILGGTALLDRLGELLTAEGTQAERVAAAWRHLADPARLPHLQLFFARFGMAADVPGRHPEFLAQTRGRWVEVVAGALRGDAAVVRPEDTAVAIVALWRGLQMLLICGTPPAEVDAAHERAVAALLPA
;
A
#
# COMPACT_ATOMS: atom_id res chain seq x y z
N MET A 1 -6.07 3.81 -19.57
CA MET A 1 -6.99 2.97 -18.75
C MET A 1 -6.47 2.78 -17.32
N ASP A 2 -5.15 2.68 -17.07
CA ASP A 2 -4.58 2.86 -15.70
C ASP A 2 -4.85 4.27 -15.13
N GLU A 3 -5.03 5.26 -16.01
CA GLU A 3 -5.53 6.60 -15.69
C GLU A 3 -6.91 6.59 -15.01
N ILE A 4 -7.79 5.64 -15.33
CA ILE A 4 -9.19 5.64 -14.83
C ILE A 4 -9.24 5.35 -13.32
N LEU A 5 -8.18 4.74 -12.76
CA LEU A 5 -8.05 4.51 -11.32
C LEU A 5 -6.94 5.37 -10.68
N GLY A 6 -6.32 6.29 -11.44
CA GLY A 6 -5.20 7.10 -10.97
C GLY A 6 -3.97 6.29 -10.55
N GLY A 7 -3.82 5.05 -11.02
CA GLY A 7 -2.86 4.07 -10.47
C GLY A 7 -1.40 4.52 -10.57
N THR A 8 -1.03 5.21 -11.65
CA THR A 8 0.33 5.76 -11.84
C THR A 8 0.57 6.95 -10.92
N ALA A 9 -0.31 7.96 -10.91
CA ALA A 9 -0.16 9.12 -10.04
C ALA A 9 -0.18 8.76 -8.54
N LEU A 10 -0.96 7.74 -8.17
CA LEU A 10 -0.98 7.18 -6.81
C LEU A 10 0.37 6.57 -6.42
N LEU A 11 0.94 5.76 -7.31
CA LEU A 11 2.23 5.10 -7.08
C LEU A 11 3.40 6.08 -7.12
N ASP A 12 3.34 7.09 -7.98
CA ASP A 12 4.36 8.15 -8.06
C ASP A 12 4.38 8.92 -6.75
N ARG A 13 3.20 9.36 -6.26
CA ARG A 13 3.10 10.03 -4.97
C ARG A 13 3.48 9.14 -3.80
N LEU A 14 3.18 7.85 -3.87
CA LEU A 14 3.63 6.87 -2.88
C LEU A 14 5.17 6.81 -2.85
N GLY A 15 5.81 6.73 -4.01
CA GLY A 15 7.27 6.75 -4.15
C GLY A 15 7.87 8.01 -3.53
N GLU A 16 7.34 9.19 -3.85
CA GLU A 16 7.78 10.47 -3.27
C GLU A 16 7.72 10.48 -1.73
N LEU A 17 6.61 9.99 -1.15
CA LEU A 17 6.44 9.94 0.31
C LEU A 17 7.42 8.97 0.96
N LEU A 18 7.71 7.85 0.30
CA LEU A 18 8.62 6.82 0.81
C LEU A 18 10.10 7.21 0.68
N THR A 19 10.45 8.16 -0.18
CA THR A 19 11.82 8.68 -0.35
C THR A 19 12.01 10.08 0.22
N ALA A 20 11.03 10.63 0.93
CA ALA A 20 11.12 11.93 1.59
C ALA A 20 12.21 11.93 2.70
N GLU A 21 12.44 13.08 3.32
CA GLU A 21 13.28 13.13 4.53
C GLU A 21 12.54 12.50 5.73
N GLY A 22 13.31 11.88 6.64
CA GLY A 22 12.79 11.25 7.85
C GLY A 22 13.12 9.76 7.97
N THR A 23 12.75 9.18 9.11
CA THR A 23 12.89 7.75 9.39
C THR A 23 12.01 6.92 8.46
N GLN A 24 12.30 5.62 8.29
CA GLN A 24 11.44 4.73 7.49
C GLN A 24 10.02 4.65 8.06
N ALA A 25 9.89 4.65 9.40
CA ALA A 25 8.59 4.64 10.06
C ALA A 25 7.75 5.89 9.72
N GLU A 26 8.36 7.08 9.76
CA GLU A 26 7.68 8.33 9.40
C GLU A 26 7.22 8.34 7.94
N ARG A 27 8.06 7.83 7.04
CA ARG A 27 7.79 7.76 5.60
C ARG A 27 6.67 6.77 5.27
N VAL A 28 6.69 5.58 5.88
CA VAL A 28 5.62 4.58 5.76
C VAL A 28 4.31 5.09 6.39
N ALA A 29 4.38 5.82 7.50
CA ALA A 29 3.20 6.47 8.08
C ALA A 29 2.63 7.57 7.18
N ALA A 30 3.48 8.38 6.53
CA ALA A 30 3.04 9.38 5.57
C ALA A 30 2.39 8.75 4.33
N ALA A 31 2.98 7.68 3.80
CA ALA A 31 2.40 6.86 2.75
C ALA A 31 1.02 6.32 3.16
N TRP A 32 0.87 5.79 4.37
CA TRP A 32 -0.42 5.29 4.85
C TRP A 32 -1.48 6.38 4.92
N ARG A 33 -1.20 7.55 5.49
CA ARG A 33 -2.15 8.68 5.53
C ARG A 33 -2.64 9.05 4.14
N HIS A 34 -1.75 9.00 3.15
CA HIS A 34 -2.11 9.22 1.76
C HIS A 34 -3.02 8.14 1.19
N LEU A 35 -2.78 6.87 1.53
CA LEU A 35 -3.58 5.72 1.08
C LEU A 35 -4.94 5.63 1.77
N ALA A 36 -5.04 6.06 3.02
CA ALA A 36 -6.21 5.97 3.89
C ALA A 36 -7.12 7.21 3.84
N ASP A 37 -6.77 8.22 3.04
CA ASP A 37 -7.56 9.45 2.88
C ASP A 37 -9.03 9.10 2.56
N PRO A 38 -10.00 9.56 3.37
CA PRO A 38 -11.43 9.32 3.13
C PRO A 38 -11.89 9.74 1.73
N ALA A 39 -11.29 10.79 1.13
CA ALA A 39 -11.61 11.22 -0.23
C ALA A 39 -11.27 10.16 -1.29
N ARG A 40 -10.44 9.17 -0.96
CA ARG A 40 -10.04 8.06 -1.83
C ARG A 40 -10.87 6.81 -1.65
N LEU A 41 -11.74 6.75 -0.65
CA LEU A 41 -12.55 5.56 -0.38
C LEU A 41 -13.35 5.08 -1.61
N PRO A 42 -14.00 5.95 -2.42
CA PRO A 42 -14.67 5.50 -3.65
C PRO A 42 -13.73 4.84 -4.67
N HIS A 43 -12.50 5.35 -4.78
CA HIS A 43 -11.47 4.77 -5.66
C HIS A 43 -10.99 3.41 -5.15
N LEU A 44 -10.81 3.27 -3.83
CA LEU A 44 -10.45 2.00 -3.20
C LEU A 44 -11.53 0.94 -3.43
N GLN A 45 -12.81 1.30 -3.29
CA GLN A 45 -13.94 0.40 -3.56
C GLN A 45 -13.91 -0.11 -5.01
N LEU A 46 -13.71 0.78 -6.00
CA LEU A 46 -13.59 0.39 -7.41
C LEU A 46 -12.37 -0.50 -7.68
N PHE A 47 -11.23 -0.19 -7.05
CA PHE A 47 -10.04 -1.03 -7.13
C PHE A 47 -10.31 -2.45 -6.62
N PHE A 48 -10.92 -2.59 -5.44
CA PHE A 48 -11.22 -3.91 -4.86
C PHE A 48 -12.32 -4.66 -5.62
N ALA A 49 -13.30 -3.96 -6.18
CA ALA A 49 -14.29 -4.58 -7.07
C ALA A 49 -13.62 -5.17 -8.33
N ARG A 50 -12.73 -4.40 -8.98
CA ARG A 50 -11.95 -4.88 -10.13
C ARG A 50 -11.02 -6.02 -9.77
N PHE A 51 -10.37 -5.93 -8.61
CA PHE A 51 -9.52 -7.01 -8.08
C PHE A 51 -10.32 -8.30 -7.89
N GLY A 52 -11.50 -8.24 -7.28
CA GLY A 52 -12.38 -9.39 -7.14
C GLY A 52 -12.75 -10.01 -8.49
N MET A 53 -13.19 -9.21 -9.46
CA MET A 53 -13.50 -9.69 -10.81
C MET A 53 -12.31 -10.32 -11.53
N ALA A 54 -11.12 -9.75 -11.35
CA ALA A 54 -9.89 -10.27 -11.94
C ALA A 54 -9.44 -11.58 -11.28
N ALA A 55 -9.60 -11.71 -9.97
CA ALA A 55 -9.24 -12.91 -9.21
C ALA A 55 -10.22 -14.08 -9.44
N ASP A 56 -11.51 -13.78 -9.65
CA ASP A 56 -12.55 -14.78 -9.93
C ASP A 56 -12.29 -15.53 -11.24
N VAL A 57 -11.81 -14.82 -12.28
CA VAL A 57 -11.40 -15.41 -13.55
C VAL A 57 -9.97 -14.98 -13.87
N PRO A 58 -8.94 -15.69 -13.35
CA PRO A 58 -7.53 -15.27 -13.43
C PRO A 58 -6.99 -15.04 -14.85
N GLY A 59 -7.61 -15.65 -15.87
CA GLY A 59 -7.26 -15.46 -17.28
C GLY A 59 -7.85 -14.20 -17.93
N ARG A 60 -8.81 -13.52 -17.29
CA ARG A 60 -9.54 -12.38 -17.88
C ARG A 60 -8.77 -11.06 -17.76
N HIS A 61 -7.97 -10.91 -16.70
CA HIS A 61 -7.21 -9.68 -16.42
C HIS A 61 -5.78 -9.97 -15.90
N PRO A 62 -4.96 -10.75 -16.63
CA PRO A 62 -3.65 -11.21 -16.16
C PRO A 62 -2.67 -10.06 -15.90
N GLU A 63 -2.66 -9.03 -16.75
CA GLU A 63 -1.78 -7.86 -16.59
C GLU A 63 -2.13 -7.05 -15.33
N PHE A 64 -3.42 -6.88 -15.03
CA PHE A 64 -3.87 -6.17 -13.83
C PHE A 64 -3.40 -6.88 -12.55
N LEU A 65 -3.52 -8.21 -12.51
CA LEU A 65 -3.05 -9.00 -11.37
C LEU A 65 -1.52 -8.97 -11.26
N ALA A 66 -0.80 -9.04 -12.39
CA ALA A 66 0.66 -8.94 -12.40
C ALA A 66 1.15 -7.57 -11.88
N GLN A 67 0.52 -6.48 -12.32
CA GLN A 67 0.83 -5.13 -11.86
C GLN A 67 0.50 -4.94 -10.38
N THR A 68 -0.65 -5.47 -9.93
CA THR A 68 -1.07 -5.41 -8.52
C THR A 68 -0.08 -6.14 -7.61
N ARG A 69 0.48 -7.26 -8.07
CA ARG A 69 1.48 -8.06 -7.34
C ARG A 69 2.86 -7.38 -7.28
N GLY A 70 3.39 -6.96 -8.42
CA GLY A 70 4.80 -6.59 -8.53
C GLY A 70 5.09 -5.12 -8.22
N ARG A 71 4.26 -4.21 -8.74
CA ARG A 71 4.64 -2.77 -8.80
C ARG A 71 4.64 -2.11 -7.42
N TRP A 72 3.66 -2.43 -6.58
CA TRP A 72 3.57 -1.87 -5.23
C TRP A 72 4.70 -2.36 -4.33
N VAL A 73 4.99 -3.66 -4.37
CA VAL A 73 6.07 -4.27 -3.57
C VAL A 73 7.42 -3.68 -3.98
N GLU A 74 7.67 -3.51 -5.28
CA GLU A 74 8.95 -2.95 -5.75
C GLU A 74 9.14 -1.49 -5.33
N VAL A 75 8.07 -0.66 -5.37
CA VAL A 75 8.14 0.73 -4.89
C VAL A 75 8.51 0.79 -3.41
N VAL A 76 7.87 -0.03 -2.58
CA VAL A 76 8.17 -0.08 -1.14
C VAL A 76 9.57 -0.66 -0.89
N ALA A 77 9.94 -1.77 -1.54
CA ALA A 77 11.25 -2.38 -1.40
C ALA A 77 12.37 -1.42 -1.80
N GLY A 78 12.22 -0.71 -2.92
CA GLY A 78 13.17 0.30 -3.38
C GLY A 78 13.44 1.38 -2.34
N ALA A 79 12.41 1.85 -1.64
CA ALA A 79 12.56 2.83 -0.56
C ALA A 79 13.22 2.26 0.71
N LEU A 80 13.00 0.98 0.99
CA LEU A 80 13.59 0.30 2.15
C LEU A 80 15.07 -0.07 1.95
N ARG A 81 15.51 -0.37 0.72
CA ARG A 81 16.90 -0.74 0.40
C ARG A 81 17.94 0.30 0.81
N GLY A 82 17.54 1.57 0.92
CA GLY A 82 18.42 2.66 1.36
C GLY A 82 18.73 2.66 2.86
N ASP A 83 18.11 1.79 3.65
CA ASP A 83 18.27 1.73 5.09
C ASP A 83 18.94 0.42 5.52
N ALA A 84 20.17 0.52 6.04
CA ALA A 84 20.95 -0.63 6.49
C ALA A 84 20.33 -1.36 7.70
N ALA A 85 19.42 -0.72 8.44
CA ALA A 85 18.70 -1.36 9.54
C ALA A 85 17.61 -2.33 9.04
N VAL A 86 17.18 -2.21 7.77
CA VAL A 86 16.18 -3.10 7.16
C VAL A 86 16.91 -4.30 6.51
N VAL A 87 17.05 -5.38 7.27
CA VAL A 87 17.82 -6.57 6.86
C VAL A 87 17.22 -7.31 5.64
N ARG A 88 15.90 -7.27 5.46
CA ARG A 88 15.19 -7.97 4.38
C ARG A 88 14.15 -7.05 3.72
N PRO A 89 14.59 -6.07 2.90
CA PRO A 89 13.71 -5.03 2.40
C PRO A 89 12.57 -5.56 1.53
N GLU A 90 12.80 -6.61 0.73
CA GLU A 90 11.76 -7.24 -0.08
C GLU A 90 10.68 -7.92 0.77
N ASP A 91 11.07 -8.71 1.78
CA ASP A 91 10.13 -9.39 2.68
C ASP A 91 9.32 -8.37 3.49
N THR A 92 9.98 -7.33 4.00
CA THR A 92 9.34 -6.24 4.73
C THR A 92 8.38 -5.46 3.82
N ALA A 93 8.74 -5.22 2.55
CA ALA A 93 7.86 -4.57 1.59
C ALA A 93 6.60 -5.39 1.30
N VAL A 94 6.73 -6.71 1.14
CA VAL A 94 5.57 -7.61 0.99
C VAL A 94 4.65 -7.52 2.22
N ALA A 95 5.22 -7.54 3.42
CA ALA A 95 4.45 -7.44 4.67
C ALA A 95 3.70 -6.09 4.79
N ILE A 96 4.36 -4.98 4.47
CA ILE A 96 3.74 -3.64 4.51
C ILE A 96 2.62 -3.53 3.48
N VAL A 97 2.84 -3.97 2.24
CA VAL A 97 1.80 -3.91 1.20
C VAL A 97 0.61 -4.80 1.58
N ALA A 98 0.84 -6.01 2.10
CA ALA A 98 -0.22 -6.89 2.56
C ALA A 98 -1.03 -6.26 3.72
N LEU A 99 -0.34 -5.64 4.69
CA LEU A 99 -0.96 -4.89 5.78
C LEU A 99 -1.87 -3.78 5.22
N TRP A 100 -1.35 -2.92 4.33
CA TRP A 100 -2.14 -1.83 3.74
C TRP A 100 -3.38 -2.34 3.02
N ARG A 101 -3.30 -3.46 2.28
CA ARG A 101 -4.48 -4.04 1.62
C ARG A 101 -5.53 -4.52 2.61
N GLY A 102 -5.11 -5.16 3.70
CA GLY A 102 -6.01 -5.59 4.76
C GLY A 102 -6.70 -4.40 5.45
N LEU A 103 -5.93 -3.35 5.77
CA LEU A 103 -6.45 -2.15 6.42
C LEU A 103 -7.39 -1.34 5.50
N GLN A 104 -7.09 -1.24 4.21
CA GLN A 104 -7.99 -0.64 3.23
C GLN A 104 -9.32 -1.40 3.12
N MET A 105 -9.29 -2.73 3.23
CA MET A 105 -10.52 -3.54 3.27
C MET A 105 -11.34 -3.23 4.53
N LEU A 106 -10.71 -3.09 5.70
CA LEU A 106 -11.40 -2.70 6.94
C LEU A 106 -12.09 -1.33 6.82
N LEU A 107 -11.42 -0.35 6.21
CA LEU A 107 -12.02 0.96 5.91
C LEU A 107 -13.27 0.83 5.02
N ILE A 108 -13.22 -0.03 3.99
CA ILE A 108 -14.38 -0.30 3.12
C ILE A 108 -15.52 -0.97 3.89
N CYS A 109 -15.20 -1.87 4.83
CA CYS A 109 -16.18 -2.52 5.70
C CYS A 109 -16.75 -1.62 6.79
N GLY A 110 -16.26 -0.38 6.92
CA GLY A 110 -16.78 0.61 7.88
C GLY A 110 -16.10 0.59 9.24
N THR A 111 -14.94 -0.05 9.38
CA THR A 111 -14.12 0.09 10.60
C THR A 111 -13.75 1.56 10.82
N PRO A 112 -13.85 2.12 12.04
CA PRO A 112 -13.50 3.51 12.30
C PRO A 112 -12.05 3.83 11.89
N PRO A 113 -11.80 4.94 11.17
CA PRO A 113 -10.46 5.28 10.69
C PRO A 113 -9.40 5.30 11.79
N ALA A 114 -9.73 5.83 12.97
CA ALA A 114 -8.82 5.88 14.12
C ALA A 114 -8.38 4.48 14.60
N GLU A 115 -9.24 3.45 14.49
CA GLU A 115 -8.87 2.08 14.85
C GLU A 115 -7.92 1.46 13.81
N VAL A 116 -8.17 1.75 12.52
CA VAL A 116 -7.32 1.30 11.41
C VAL A 116 -5.95 1.98 11.48
N ASP A 117 -5.91 3.28 11.78
CA ASP A 117 -4.67 4.05 11.96
C ASP A 117 -3.85 3.51 13.14
N ALA A 118 -4.48 3.25 14.29
CA ALA A 118 -3.81 2.65 15.43
C ALA A 118 -3.28 1.23 15.14
N ALA A 119 -3.99 0.45 14.32
CA ALA A 119 -3.53 -0.86 13.87
C ALA A 119 -2.32 -0.74 12.92
N HIS A 120 -2.34 0.22 12.00
CA HIS A 120 -1.21 0.54 11.14
C HIS A 120 0.04 0.91 11.94
N GLU A 121 -0.07 1.86 12.86
CA GLU A 121 1.04 2.33 13.69
C GLU A 121 1.71 1.20 14.46
N ARG A 122 0.91 0.37 15.15
CA ARG A 122 1.44 -0.79 15.89
C ARG A 122 2.14 -1.80 15.00
N ALA A 123 1.57 -2.10 13.83
CA ALA A 123 2.14 -3.08 12.92
C ALA A 123 3.44 -2.56 12.28
N VAL A 124 3.49 -1.29 11.88
CA VAL A 124 4.70 -0.67 11.32
C VAL A 124 5.83 -0.61 12.33
N ALA A 125 5.54 -0.29 13.59
CA ALA A 125 6.53 -0.32 14.67
C ALA A 125 7.12 -1.73 14.91
N ALA A 126 6.39 -2.80 14.55
CA ALA A 126 6.88 -4.17 14.64
C ALA A 126 7.62 -4.65 13.38
N LEU A 127 7.31 -4.06 12.22
CA LEU A 127 7.89 -4.43 10.91
C LEU A 127 9.19 -3.67 10.60
N LEU A 128 9.34 -2.47 11.15
CA LEU A 128 10.49 -1.61 10.91
C LEU A 128 11.36 -1.49 12.17
N PRO A 129 12.69 -1.39 12.00
CA PRO A 129 13.57 -1.01 13.08
C PRO A 129 13.23 0.40 13.59
N ALA A 130 13.51 0.63 14.88
CA ALA A 130 13.36 1.93 15.52
C ALA A 130 14.37 2.96 15.00
#